data_AF-A0A357N602-F1
#
_entry.id   AF-A0A357N602-F1
#
_cell.length_a   1.000
_cell.length_b   1.000
_cell.length_c   1.000
_cell.angle_alpha   90.00
_cell.angle_beta   90.00
_cell.angle_gamma   90.00
#
_symmetry.space_group_name_H-M   'P 1'
#
loop_
_entity.id
_entity.type
_entity.pdbx_description
1 polymer ?
#
loop_
_entity_poly.entity_id
_entity_poly.type
_entity_poly.pdbx_seq_one_letter_code
_entity_poly.pdbx_strand_id
1 'polypeptide(L)'
;MREQVINFNEAQAKRFCTRLWFELTVAGRSLWSDPEISEATQLNGLKWVNEIQHRVWGAYSCPGEGKLTAPLDQIVAACEQVPELGAALRNALDRAANASDDVNDAPHP
;
A
#
# COMPACT_ATOMS: atom_id res chain seq x y z
N MET A 1 -0.03 11.16 -6.88
CA MET A 1 -0.22 9.77 -6.40
C MET A 1 -1.69 9.40 -6.28
N ARG A 2 -2.53 9.98 -5.40
CA ARG A 2 -3.96 9.58 -5.30
C ARG A 2 -4.72 9.66 -6.64
N GLU A 3 -4.68 10.81 -7.30
CA GLU A 3 -5.34 11.01 -8.61
C GLU A 3 -4.81 10.10 -9.72
N GLN A 4 -3.54 9.71 -9.65
CA GLN A 4 -2.94 8.77 -10.59
C GLN A 4 -3.48 7.36 -10.35
N VAL A 5 -3.46 6.89 -9.10
CA VAL A 5 -3.84 5.52 -8.73
C VAL A 5 -5.33 5.25 -8.96
N ILE A 6 -6.21 6.25 -8.76
CA ILE A 6 -7.65 6.08 -9.03
C ILE A 6 -7.98 5.92 -10.52
N ASN A 7 -7.07 6.34 -11.40
CA ASN A 7 -7.22 6.27 -12.86
C ASN A 7 -6.51 5.05 -13.48
N PHE A 8 -5.96 4.15 -12.66
CA PHE A 8 -5.34 2.93 -13.15
C PHE A 8 -6.34 2.02 -13.84
N ASN A 9 -5.95 1.49 -15.00
CA ASN A 9 -6.65 0.38 -15.62
C ASN A 9 -6.48 -0.90 -14.78
N GLU A 10 -7.17 -1.98 -15.14
CA GLU A 10 -7.14 -3.23 -14.37
C GLU A 10 -5.72 -3.81 -14.19
N ALA A 11 -4.89 -3.79 -15.24
CA ALA A 11 -3.53 -4.31 -15.19
C ALA A 11 -2.65 -3.47 -14.24
N GLN A 12 -2.73 -2.15 -14.36
CA GLN A 12 -2.05 -1.20 -13.48
C GLN A 12 -2.52 -1.35 -12.03
N ALA A 13 -3.83 -1.51 -11.80
CA ALA A 13 -4.41 -1.70 -10.48
C ALA A 13 -3.92 -3.01 -9.83
N LYS A 14 -3.90 -4.12 -10.57
CA LYS A 14 -3.35 -5.38 -10.08
C LYS A 14 -1.87 -5.27 -9.76
N ARG A 15 -1.09 -4.66 -10.66
CA ARG A 15 0.35 -4.41 -10.44
C ARG A 15 0.59 -3.57 -9.20
N PHE A 16 -0.17 -2.48 -9.06
CA PHE A 16 -0.13 -1.59 -7.90
C PHE A 16 -0.40 -2.35 -6.62
N CYS A 17 -1.49 -3.12 -6.55
CA CYS A 17 -1.82 -3.90 -5.36
C CYS A 17 -0.73 -4.92 -5.02
N THR A 18 -0.21 -5.65 -6.01
CA THR A 18 0.88 -6.62 -5.76
C THR A 18 2.15 -5.93 -5.27
N ARG A 19 2.51 -4.78 -5.86
CA ARG A 19 3.71 -4.05 -5.43
C ARG A 19 3.52 -3.43 -4.06
N LEU A 20 2.37 -2.80 -3.81
CA LEU A 20 2.03 -2.22 -2.51
C LEU A 20 2.05 -3.27 -1.41
N TRP A 21 1.52 -4.47 -1.67
CA TRP A 21 1.62 -5.59 -0.72
C TRP A 21 3.05 -5.88 -0.31
N PHE A 22 3.94 -6.01 -1.30
CA PHE A 22 5.35 -6.28 -1.09
C PHE A 22 6.03 -5.17 -0.28
N GLU A 23 5.80 -3.91 -0.65
CA GLU A 23 6.37 -2.76 0.06
C GLU A 23 5.85 -2.67 1.50
N LEU A 24 4.59 -3.02 1.75
CA LEU A 24 4.03 -3.11 3.10
C LEU A 24 4.69 -4.22 3.92
N THR A 25 5.05 -5.36 3.32
CA THR A 25 5.84 -6.40 3.99
C THR A 25 7.23 -5.89 4.37
N VAL A 26 7.87 -5.09 3.51
CA VAL A 26 9.16 -4.46 3.80
C VAL A 26 9.01 -3.46 4.94
N ALA A 27 8.02 -2.58 4.89
CA ALA A 27 7.72 -1.60 5.93
C ALA A 27 7.45 -2.28 7.29
N GLY A 28 6.64 -3.33 7.31
CA GLY A 28 6.36 -4.11 8.53
C GLY A 28 7.62 -4.75 9.11
N ARG A 29 8.53 -5.25 8.27
CA ARG A 29 9.81 -5.80 8.72
C ARG A 29 10.70 -4.72 9.33
N SER A 30 10.82 -3.56 8.67
CA SER A 30 11.60 -2.43 9.19
C SER A 30 11.08 -1.98 10.54
N LEU A 31 9.76 -1.84 10.69
CA LEU A 31 9.12 -1.53 11.97
C LEU A 31 9.47 -2.58 13.03
N TRP A 32 9.27 -3.88 12.73
CA TRP A 32 9.56 -4.93 13.71
C TRP A 32 11.03 -4.95 14.18
N SER A 33 11.96 -4.65 13.27
CA SER A 33 13.40 -4.69 13.56
C SER A 33 13.97 -3.43 14.20
N ASP A 34 13.18 -2.35 14.32
CA ASP A 34 13.66 -1.06 14.81
C ASP A 34 13.76 -1.06 16.35
N PRO A 35 14.99 -1.02 16.93
CA PRO A 35 15.18 -1.07 18.37
C PRO A 35 14.83 0.25 19.08
N GLU A 36 14.68 1.35 18.33
CA GLU A 36 14.43 2.68 18.89
C GLU A 36 12.94 2.92 19.18
N ILE A 37 12.06 2.04 18.70
CA ILE A 37 10.62 2.12 18.96
C ILE A 37 10.17 1.11 20.02
N SER A 38 9.19 1.52 20.83
CA SER A 38 8.65 0.66 21.89
C SER A 38 7.96 -0.58 21.30
N GLU A 39 7.99 -1.69 22.04
CA GLU A 39 7.29 -2.93 21.65
C GLU A 39 5.78 -2.68 21.43
N ALA A 40 5.16 -1.84 22.25
CA ALA A 40 3.75 -1.46 22.09
C ALA A 40 3.50 -0.73 20.75
N THR A 41 4.42 0.16 20.37
CA THR A 41 4.37 0.88 19.09
C THR A 41 4.58 -0.07 17.92
N GLN A 42 5.55 -0.99 18.01
CA GLN A 42 5.79 -2.03 17.00
C GLN A 42 4.54 -2.89 16.77
N LEU A 43 3.95 -3.40 17.86
CA LEU A 43 2.75 -4.24 17.79
C LEU A 43 1.56 -3.48 17.19
N ASN A 44 1.36 -2.22 17.59
CA ASN A 44 0.29 -1.39 17.04
C ASN A 44 0.50 -1.14 15.55
N GLY A 45 1.72 -0.77 15.13
CA GLY A 45 2.02 -0.54 13.73
C GLY A 45 1.90 -1.81 12.88
N LEU A 46 2.32 -2.98 13.37
CA LEU A 46 2.16 -4.25 12.66
C LEU A 46 0.68 -4.62 12.44
N LYS A 47 -0.21 -4.32 13.39
CA LYS A 47 -1.66 -4.52 13.21
C LYS A 47 -2.19 -3.66 12.07
N TRP A 48 -1.77 -2.39 12.01
CA TRP A 48 -2.15 -1.48 10.93
C TRP A 48 -1.60 -1.92 9.57
N VAL A 49 -0.33 -2.33 9.50
CA VAL A 49 0.26 -2.88 8.27
C VAL A 49 -0.55 -4.09 7.79
N ASN A 50 -0.90 -5.01 8.70
CA ASN A 50 -1.70 -6.19 8.35
C ASN A 50 -3.11 -5.82 7.86
N GLU A 51 -3.77 -4.87 8.53
CA GLU A 51 -5.09 -4.39 8.09
C GLU A 51 -5.04 -3.77 6.68
N ILE A 52 -4.04 -2.93 6.41
CA ILE A 52 -3.83 -2.34 5.08
C ILE A 52 -3.59 -3.44 4.05
N GLN A 53 -2.73 -4.41 4.35
CA GLN A 53 -2.48 -5.55 3.45
C GLN A 53 -3.79 -6.26 3.11
N HIS A 54 -4.62 -6.66 4.09
CA HIS A 54 -5.91 -7.30 3.79
C HIS A 54 -6.81 -6.48 2.85
N ARG A 55 -6.81 -5.15 2.96
CA ARG A 55 -7.60 -4.28 2.07
C ARG A 55 -7.02 -4.23 0.67
N VAL A 56 -5.70 -4.17 0.55
CA VAL A 56 -5.00 -4.29 -0.74
C VAL A 56 -5.31 -5.64 -1.40
N TRP A 57 -5.44 -6.73 -0.62
CA TRP A 57 -5.87 -8.05 -1.15
C TRP A 57 -7.26 -7.96 -1.77
N GLY A 58 -8.18 -7.31 -1.06
CA GLY A 58 -9.56 -7.15 -1.49
C GLY A 58 -9.65 -6.40 -2.82
N ALA A 59 -8.88 -5.31 -2.94
CA ALA A 59 -8.80 -4.53 -4.17
C ALA A 59 -8.17 -5.32 -5.34
N TYR A 60 -7.15 -6.14 -5.06
CA TYR A 60 -6.56 -7.05 -6.06
C TYR A 60 -7.54 -8.12 -6.55
N SER A 61 -8.28 -8.73 -5.62
CA SER A 61 -9.14 -9.91 -5.88
C SER A 61 -10.44 -9.56 -6.59
N CYS A 62 -10.90 -8.31 -6.47
CA CYS A 62 -12.11 -7.81 -7.12
C CYS A 62 -11.80 -6.45 -7.77
N PRO A 63 -11.09 -6.44 -8.91
CA PRO A 63 -10.75 -5.20 -9.61
C PRO A 63 -12.02 -4.53 -10.18
N GLY A 64 -12.05 -3.21 -10.14
CA GLY A 64 -13.16 -2.40 -10.65
C GLY A 64 -12.95 -0.91 -10.36
N GLU A 65 -13.68 -0.05 -11.06
CA GLU A 65 -13.61 1.40 -10.85
C GLU A 65 -13.87 1.76 -9.39
N GLY A 66 -13.05 2.67 -8.84
CA GLY A 66 -13.17 3.16 -7.47
C GLY A 66 -12.76 2.18 -6.37
N LYS A 67 -12.34 0.94 -6.68
CA LYS A 67 -11.94 -0.06 -5.68
C LYS A 67 -10.62 0.28 -4.97
N LEU A 68 -9.78 1.10 -5.58
CA LEU A 68 -8.54 1.59 -4.98
C LEU A 68 -8.77 2.80 -4.05
N THR A 69 -9.89 3.50 -4.15
CA THR A 69 -10.19 4.68 -3.34
C THR A 69 -10.30 4.33 -1.85
N ALA A 70 -11.06 3.30 -1.50
CA ALA A 70 -11.23 2.89 -0.09
C ALA A 70 -9.91 2.44 0.58
N PRO A 71 -9.07 1.58 -0.04
CA PRO A 71 -7.74 1.28 0.48
C PRO A 71 -6.86 2.53 0.65
N LEU A 72 -6.87 3.47 -0.29
CA LEU A 72 -6.09 4.71 -0.20
C LEU A 72 -6.54 5.58 0.98
N ASP A 73 -7.84 5.76 1.17
CA ASP A 73 -8.39 6.53 2.29
C ASP A 73 -8.03 5.89 3.64
N GLN A 74 -8.01 4.55 3.70
CA GLN A 74 -7.54 3.84 4.89
C GLN A 74 -6.07 4.07 5.18
N ILE A 75 -5.23 4.06 4.15
CA ILE A 75 -3.79 4.25 4.33
C ILE A 75 -3.53 5.67 4.83
N VAL A 76 -4.28 6.67 4.34
CA VAL A 76 -4.24 8.03 4.88
C VAL A 76 -4.66 8.05 6.35
N ALA A 77 -5.78 7.43 6.71
CA ALA A 77 -6.23 7.35 8.10
C ALA A 77 -5.22 6.63 9.01
N ALA A 78 -4.57 5.57 8.52
CA ALA A 78 -3.53 4.86 9.24
C ALA A 78 -2.28 5.73 9.46
N CYS A 79 -1.91 6.57 8.48
CA CYS A 79 -0.83 7.54 8.64
C CYS A 79 -1.13 8.60 9.71
N GLU A 80 -2.41 8.94 9.92
CA GLU A 80 -2.83 9.87 10.98
C GLU A 80 -2.83 9.20 12.36
N GLN A 81 -3.20 7.93 12.45
CA GLN A 81 -3.28 7.20 13.71
C GLN A 81 -1.95 6.61 14.20
N VAL A 82 -1.02 6.34 13.29
CA VAL A 82 0.33 5.82 13.61
C VAL A 82 1.38 6.64 12.86
N PRO A 83 1.77 7.81 13.40
CA PRO A 83 2.71 8.71 12.74
C PRO A 83 4.05 8.05 12.38
N GLU A 84 4.50 7.08 13.19
CA GLU A 84 5.73 6.31 13.01
C GLU A 84 5.71 5.48 11.71
N LEU A 85 4.52 5.08 11.26
CA LEU A 85 4.34 4.39 9.99
C LEU A 85 4.24 5.36 8.80
N GLY A 86 3.96 6.64 9.04
CA GLY A 86 3.59 7.59 7.99
C GLY A 86 4.64 7.69 6.88
N ALA A 87 5.92 7.76 7.22
CA ALA A 87 7.01 7.84 6.24
C ALA A 87 7.16 6.52 5.45
N ALA A 88 7.10 5.38 6.14
CA ALA A 88 7.22 4.07 5.50
C ALA A 88 6.05 3.77 4.56
N LEU A 89 4.82 4.11 4.98
CA LEU A 89 3.60 3.94 4.17
C LEU A 89 3.59 4.84 2.94
N ARG A 90 4.01 6.10 3.07
CA ARG A 90 4.15 7.01 1.91
C ARG A 90 5.17 6.48 0.90
N ASN A 91 6.34 6.05 1.37
CA ASN A 91 7.36 5.45 0.51
C ASN A 91 6.86 4.17 -0.19
N ALA A 92 6.09 3.33 0.52
CA ALA A 92 5.50 2.13 -0.05
C ALA A 92 4.48 2.47 -1.16
N LEU A 93 3.62 3.46 -0.93
CA LEU A 93 2.67 3.97 -1.90
C LEU A 93 3.36 4.54 -3.15
N ASP A 94 4.38 5.38 -2.98
CA ASP A 94 5.08 6.01 -4.10
C ASP A 94 5.82 4.96 -4.94
N ARG A 95 6.51 4.00 -4.30
CA ARG A 95 7.16 2.89 -5.02
C ARG A 95 6.16 2.02 -5.77
N ALA A 96 5.00 1.76 -5.18
CA ALA A 96 3.95 0.99 -5.83
C ALA A 96 3.33 1.71 -7.02
N ALA A 97 3.06 3.02 -6.89
CA ALA A 97 2.53 3.84 -7.97
C ALA A 97 3.51 3.90 -9.15
N ASN A 98 4.78 4.22 -8.89
CA ASN A 98 5.81 4.31 -9.92
C ASN A 98 5.99 2.99 -10.68
N ALA A 99 6.02 1.85 -9.97
CA ALA A 99 6.17 0.54 -10.60
C ALA A 99 4.96 0.09 -11.45
N SER A 100 3.84 0.83 -11.38
CA SER A 100 2.60 0.52 -12.08
C SER A 100 2.39 1.42 -13.30
N ASP A 101 2.93 2.65 -13.29
CA ASP A 101 2.96 3.53 -14.47
C ASP A 101 3.74 2.92 -15.63
N ASP A 102 4.79 2.15 -15.34
CA ASP A 102 5.65 1.50 -16.35
C ASP A 102 4.95 0.37 -17.14
N VAL A 103 3.70 0.00 -16.80
CA VAL A 103 2.97 -1.13 -17.41
C VAL A 103 2.18 -0.72 -18.67
N ASN A 104 2.30 0.52 -19.15
CA ASN A 104 1.60 1.03 -20.33
C ASN A 104 1.92 0.30 -21.66
N ASP A 105 2.96 -0.54 -21.73
CA ASP A 105 3.50 -1.07 -23.00
C ASP A 105 3.32 -2.58 -23.25
N ALA A 106 2.47 -3.30 -22.52
CA ALA A 106 2.21 -4.71 -22.85
C ALA A 106 1.04 -4.84 -23.85
N PRO A 107 1.28 -5.08 -25.15
CA PRO A 107 0.20 -5.45 -26.07
C PRO A 107 -0.40 -6.78 -25.59
N HIS A 108 -1.71 -6.78 -25.38
CA HIS A 108 -2.46 -8.01 -25.15
C HIS A 108 -2.33 -8.93 -26.37
N PRO A 109 -2.03 -10.23 -26.21
CA PRO A 109 -2.16 -11.21 -27.28
C PRO A 109 -3.62 -11.43 -27.70
#